data_AF-A0A6A5WAI0-F1
#
_entry.id   AF-A0A6A5WAI0-F1
#
_cell.length_a   1.000
_cell.length_b   1.000
_cell.length_c   1.000
_cell.angle_alpha   90.00
_cell.angle_beta   90.00
_cell.angle_gamma   90.00
#
_symmetry.space_group_name_H-M   'P 1'
#
loop_
_entity.id
_entity.type
_entity.pdbx_description
1 polymer ?
#
loop_
_entity_poly.entity_id
_entity_poly.type
_entity_poly.pdbx_seq_one_letter_code
_entity_poly.pdbx_strand_id
1 'polypeptide(L)'
;MAFRLIVLALALAASSSLPVSAKYIVPGARWRDTEGNLVNAHAGCVTVDEESGKFFLFGEYKVQGQTEGGGVSVYSSEDLATWEHHGMALSPIEGHPYISKTDIIQRPKVVKSEGTGKFHMWWHADNSTYGELLQGFAQSDNITGPYSFVSATSPLGNWSQDFGMFTDYKDGKSYALYSNGDRKEARDVYLTSYNEDVTALDKVVHRWDKFDLEAPTIIQTEKSYFALMSHKTGYRPNNVVAFRADSLAGPWSQPFIVAPLNTRTFSSQSGFSLRIKGRKKTTYLYLGDQWDSNSLWESRYIWLPVEIDEAKKSLQVVWNDVYDLNVKTGEWAPVKGKTYYGKDATMKGAAFKQEANFGSNGIILTNIYGNDSTVTFSNIEGTGSPQWVSFWYQNIDDMGYGDQPGGSPDRIGGAWQLRRIASVVVNGDTTKVESLYQRDTHKGILLSTPLQLTLKKGRQNTITIGGLSNGVDVKGADIDRIVVYPSEK
;
A
#
# COMPACT_ATOMS: atom_id res chain seq x y z
N MET A 1 76.75 -8.46 13.01
CA MET A 1 75.94 -7.51 13.81
C MET A 1 75.29 -6.51 12.85
N ALA A 2 74.05 -6.74 12.43
CA ALA A 2 73.20 -5.76 11.74
C ALA A 2 71.78 -6.33 11.68
N PHE A 3 70.89 -5.85 12.56
CA PHE A 3 69.47 -6.16 12.54
C PHE A 3 68.74 -4.98 11.88
N ARG A 4 67.97 -5.24 10.81
CA ARG A 4 67.00 -4.30 10.25
C ARG A 4 65.65 -4.53 10.94
N LEU A 5 65.11 -3.50 11.59
CA LEU A 5 63.72 -3.46 12.04
C LEU A 5 62.84 -2.99 10.87
N ILE A 6 61.81 -3.77 10.54
CA ILE A 6 60.69 -3.35 9.69
C ILE A 6 59.56 -2.94 10.63
N VAL A 7 59.12 -1.68 10.55
CA VAL A 7 57.92 -1.19 11.24
C VAL A 7 56.75 -1.30 10.28
N LEU A 8 55.78 -2.15 10.63
CA LEU A 8 54.51 -2.29 9.92
C LEU A 8 53.49 -1.34 10.56
N ALA A 9 53.02 -0.33 9.80
CA ALA A 9 51.95 0.55 10.23
C ALA A 9 50.59 -0.07 9.88
N LEU A 10 49.82 -0.47 10.89
CA LEU A 10 48.41 -0.84 10.74
C LEU A 10 47.56 0.44 10.67
N ALA A 11 46.95 0.71 9.52
CA ALA A 11 45.89 1.70 9.40
C ALA A 11 44.55 1.05 9.77
N LEU A 12 44.00 1.39 10.94
CA LEU A 12 42.60 1.10 11.27
C LEU A 12 41.71 2.06 10.46
N ALA A 13 41.02 1.54 9.45
CA ALA A 13 39.88 2.23 8.85
C ALA A 13 38.71 2.15 9.84
N ALA A 14 38.39 3.28 10.48
CA ALA A 14 37.18 3.43 11.26
C ALA A 14 35.99 3.62 10.31
N SER A 15 35.18 2.58 10.13
CA SER A 15 33.89 2.68 9.44
C SER A 15 32.95 3.52 10.29
N SER A 16 32.81 4.80 9.96
CA SER A 16 31.75 5.64 10.53
C SER A 16 30.41 5.19 9.95
N SER A 17 29.72 4.26 10.63
CA SER A 17 28.30 4.02 10.39
C SER A 17 27.55 5.29 10.80
N LEU A 18 27.17 6.11 9.82
CA LEU A 18 26.21 7.18 10.07
C LEU A 18 24.96 6.52 10.70
N PRO A 19 24.40 7.08 11.79
CA PRO A 19 23.15 6.58 12.31
C PRO A 19 22.10 6.70 11.21
N VAL A 20 21.56 5.57 10.75
CA VAL A 20 20.36 5.55 9.92
C VAL A 20 19.29 6.26 10.74
N SER A 21 18.93 7.47 10.34
CA SER A 21 17.75 8.20 10.83
C SER A 21 16.55 7.30 10.56
N ALA A 22 15.94 6.74 11.60
CA ALA A 22 14.79 5.86 11.44
C ALA A 22 13.62 6.71 10.92
N LYS A 23 13.18 6.42 9.69
CA LYS A 23 11.99 7.02 9.08
C LYS A 23 10.76 6.19 9.46
N TYR A 24 9.65 6.88 9.70
CA TYR A 24 8.41 6.20 10.05
C TYR A 24 7.73 5.66 8.79
N ILE A 25 7.02 4.54 8.94
CA ILE A 25 6.06 4.11 7.93
C ILE A 25 4.72 4.77 8.24
N VAL A 26 4.17 5.47 7.25
CA VAL A 26 2.96 6.28 7.38
C VAL A 26 1.95 5.88 6.30
N PRO A 27 1.05 4.93 6.59
CA PRO A 27 0.01 4.48 5.66
C PRO A 27 -0.87 5.63 5.16
N GLY A 28 -1.15 5.66 3.86
CA GLY A 28 -2.02 6.67 3.24
C GLY A 28 -1.31 7.99 2.91
N ALA A 29 -0.05 8.18 3.32
CA ALA A 29 0.72 9.36 2.99
C ALA A 29 1.16 9.40 1.52
N ARG A 30 1.42 10.61 1.02
CA ARG A 30 2.19 10.84 -0.21
C ARG A 30 3.66 10.49 0.07
N TRP A 31 4.05 9.24 -0.15
CA TRP A 31 5.45 8.84 -0.03
C TRP A 31 6.27 9.53 -1.10
N ARG A 32 7.40 10.09 -0.69
CA ARG A 32 8.35 10.75 -1.58
C ARG A 32 9.66 10.00 -1.55
N ASP A 33 10.27 9.86 -2.72
CA ASP A 33 11.61 9.31 -2.85
C ASP A 33 12.67 10.32 -2.38
N THR A 34 13.93 9.89 -2.42
CA THR A 34 15.09 10.72 -2.03
C THR A 34 15.30 11.95 -2.91
N GLU A 35 14.66 12.03 -4.07
CA GLU A 35 14.67 13.20 -4.97
C GLU A 35 13.45 14.12 -4.75
N GLY A 36 12.51 13.71 -3.90
CA GLY A 36 11.29 14.46 -3.57
C GLY A 36 10.10 14.17 -4.50
N ASN A 37 10.26 13.29 -5.48
CA ASN A 37 9.18 12.85 -6.37
C ASN A 37 8.26 11.87 -5.64
N LEU A 38 7.02 11.71 -6.10
CA LEU A 38 6.14 10.69 -5.53
C LEU A 38 6.69 9.30 -5.86
N VAL A 39 6.73 8.42 -4.85
CA VAL A 39 6.95 6.99 -5.09
C VAL A 39 5.77 6.47 -5.90
N ASN A 40 6.03 6.00 -7.10
CA ASN A 40 5.04 5.53 -8.07
C ASN A 40 5.36 4.10 -8.48
N ALA A 41 4.93 3.14 -7.65
CA ALA A 41 5.17 1.70 -7.78
C ALA A 41 3.97 0.93 -7.20
N HIS A 42 2.80 1.07 -7.83
CA HIS A 42 1.55 0.53 -7.31
C HIS A 42 1.42 -0.99 -7.51
N ALA A 43 0.74 -1.67 -6.59
CA ALA A 43 0.34 -3.08 -6.65
C ALA A 43 1.40 -4.13 -7.04
N GLY A 44 2.69 -3.78 -6.94
CA GLY A 44 3.77 -4.69 -7.30
C GLY A 44 4.24 -5.56 -6.14
N CYS A 45 5.54 -5.60 -5.88
CA CYS A 45 6.13 -6.42 -4.82
C CYS A 45 7.40 -5.80 -4.24
N VAL A 46 7.82 -6.34 -3.10
CA VAL A 46 9.14 -6.10 -2.54
C VAL A 46 9.97 -7.36 -2.68
N THR A 47 11.03 -7.30 -3.48
CA THR A 47 12.06 -8.35 -3.59
C THR A 47 13.22 -7.97 -2.68
N VAL A 48 13.74 -8.92 -1.90
CA VAL A 48 14.92 -8.70 -1.06
C VAL A 48 16.13 -9.19 -1.83
N ASP A 49 17.12 -8.33 -2.01
CA ASP A 49 18.43 -8.78 -2.49
C ASP A 49 19.16 -9.49 -1.35
N GLU A 50 19.51 -10.76 -1.54
CA GLU A 50 20.11 -11.59 -0.50
C GLU A 50 21.54 -11.17 -0.16
N GLU A 51 22.27 -10.58 -1.12
CA GLU A 51 23.65 -10.16 -0.91
C GLU A 51 23.74 -8.88 -0.06
N SER A 52 22.99 -7.84 -0.45
CA SER A 52 23.00 -6.57 0.28
C SER A 52 22.01 -6.50 1.44
N GLY A 53 20.97 -7.34 1.44
CA GLY A 53 19.82 -7.23 2.34
C GLY A 53 18.91 -6.04 2.02
N LYS A 54 19.12 -5.34 0.89
CA LYS A 54 18.31 -4.19 0.47
C LYS A 54 16.96 -4.66 -0.09
N PHE A 55 15.92 -3.88 0.16
CA PHE A 55 14.57 -4.11 -0.35
C PHE A 55 14.41 -3.39 -1.69
N PHE A 56 13.84 -4.04 -2.69
CA PHE A 56 13.52 -3.47 -3.99
C PHE A 56 12.02 -3.51 -4.23
N LEU A 57 11.40 -2.33 -4.27
CA LEU A 57 9.98 -2.16 -4.57
C LEU A 57 9.80 -1.99 -6.07
N PHE A 58 9.18 -2.98 -6.69
CA PHE A 58 8.68 -2.91 -8.07
C PHE A 58 7.21 -2.59 -8.05
N GLY A 59 6.71 -1.87 -9.05
CA GLY A 59 5.28 -1.67 -9.19
C GLY A 59 4.90 -0.93 -10.46
N GLU A 60 3.60 -0.85 -10.68
CA GLU A 60 3.01 -0.16 -11.80
C GLU A 60 3.38 1.32 -11.73
N TYR A 61 4.00 1.83 -12.80
CA TYR A 61 4.18 3.27 -12.97
C TYR A 61 2.89 3.84 -13.57
N LYS A 62 2.11 4.56 -12.78
CA LYS A 62 0.87 5.19 -13.24
C LYS A 62 1.16 6.62 -13.72
N VAL A 63 1.02 6.84 -15.02
CA VAL A 63 1.24 8.16 -15.64
C VAL A 63 0.12 9.11 -15.24
N GLN A 64 0.47 10.36 -14.91
CA GLN A 64 -0.53 11.37 -14.56
C GLN A 64 -1.55 11.58 -15.68
N GLY A 65 -2.84 11.50 -15.31
CA GLY A 65 -3.95 11.66 -16.25
C GLY A 65 -4.24 10.45 -17.14
N GLN A 66 -3.58 9.31 -16.91
CA GLN A 66 -3.78 8.07 -17.67
C GLN A 66 -4.16 6.91 -16.73
N THR A 67 -4.89 5.95 -17.27
CA THR A 67 -5.23 4.70 -16.55
C THR A 67 -4.07 3.70 -16.61
N GLU A 68 -3.45 3.57 -17.78
CA GLU A 68 -2.37 2.63 -18.07
C GLU A 68 -1.29 3.27 -18.96
N GLY A 69 -0.22 2.51 -19.26
CA GLY A 69 0.78 2.90 -20.26
C GLY A 69 2.15 3.33 -19.72
N GLY A 70 2.39 3.16 -18.42
CA GLY A 70 3.66 3.58 -17.80
C GLY A 70 4.72 2.50 -17.62
N GLY A 71 4.38 1.21 -17.62
CA GLY A 71 5.34 0.12 -17.37
C GLY A 71 5.59 -0.14 -15.88
N VAL A 72 6.79 -0.60 -15.54
CA VAL A 72 7.18 -0.98 -14.17
C VAL A 72 8.36 -0.16 -13.69
N SER A 73 8.18 0.62 -12.63
CA SER A 73 9.26 1.34 -11.94
C SER A 73 9.94 0.45 -10.90
N VAL A 74 11.14 0.84 -10.46
CA VAL A 74 11.84 0.21 -9.34
C VAL A 74 12.44 1.23 -8.38
N TYR A 75 12.27 0.97 -7.10
CA TYR A 75 12.87 1.71 -5.99
C TYR A 75 13.63 0.75 -5.10
N SER A 76 14.58 1.26 -4.32
CA SER A 76 15.27 0.48 -3.31
C SER A 76 15.26 1.16 -1.95
N SER A 77 15.34 0.38 -0.87
CA SER A 77 15.32 0.88 0.50
C SER A 77 16.10 -0.03 1.44
N GLU A 78 16.74 0.54 2.47
CA GLU A 78 17.32 -0.23 3.57
C GLU A 78 16.36 -0.41 4.76
N ASP A 79 15.28 0.36 4.82
CA ASP A 79 14.41 0.50 6.00
C ASP A 79 12.91 0.39 5.69
N LEU A 80 12.53 0.21 4.42
CA LEU A 80 11.16 0.20 3.88
C LEU A 80 10.41 1.54 3.99
N ALA A 81 11.09 2.63 4.33
CA ALA A 81 10.51 3.95 4.50
C ALA A 81 11.19 5.01 3.62
N THR A 82 12.50 4.90 3.42
CA THR A 82 13.31 5.76 2.56
C THR A 82 13.54 5.09 1.22
N TRP A 83 12.98 5.63 0.15
CA TRP A 83 13.00 5.02 -1.18
C TRP A 83 13.91 5.80 -2.14
N GLU A 84 14.89 5.10 -2.71
CA GLU A 84 15.76 5.59 -3.79
C GLU A 84 15.23 5.07 -5.13
N HIS A 85 14.97 5.96 -6.08
CA HIS A 85 14.43 5.61 -7.39
C HIS A 85 15.53 5.12 -8.35
N HIS A 86 15.28 4.03 -9.07
CA HIS A 86 16.21 3.41 -10.04
C HIS A 86 15.72 3.47 -11.49
N GLY A 87 14.67 4.24 -11.76
CA GLY A 87 14.07 4.34 -13.08
C GLY A 87 13.08 3.22 -13.38
N MET A 88 12.93 2.94 -14.67
CA MET A 88 11.99 1.93 -15.19
C MET A 88 12.67 0.57 -15.29
N ALA A 89 12.21 -0.39 -14.48
CA ALA A 89 12.60 -1.79 -14.61
C ALA A 89 12.10 -2.38 -15.94
N LEU A 90 10.85 -2.10 -16.32
CA LEU A 90 10.28 -2.50 -17.60
C LEU A 90 9.62 -1.28 -18.26
N SER A 91 10.18 -0.83 -19.39
CA SER A 91 9.65 0.29 -20.16
C SER A 91 8.70 -0.19 -21.25
N PRO A 92 7.59 0.53 -21.51
CA PRO A 92 6.73 0.23 -22.65
C PRO A 92 7.48 0.40 -23.97
N ILE A 93 7.17 -0.44 -24.96
CA ILE A 93 7.76 -0.42 -26.30
C ILE A 93 6.68 -0.04 -27.31
N GLU A 94 6.88 1.06 -28.02
CA GLU A 94 5.95 1.54 -29.04
C GLU A 94 5.65 0.45 -30.09
N GLY A 95 4.37 0.19 -30.34
CA GLY A 95 3.92 -0.83 -31.29
C GLY A 95 4.14 -2.29 -30.87
N HIS A 96 4.66 -2.56 -29.66
CA HIS A 96 4.78 -3.94 -29.17
C HIS A 96 3.39 -4.51 -28.86
N PRO A 97 3.09 -5.76 -29.22
CA PRO A 97 1.74 -6.35 -29.08
C PRO A 97 1.27 -6.64 -27.65
N TYR A 98 2.06 -6.32 -26.61
CA TYR A 98 1.82 -6.79 -25.23
C TYR A 98 2.38 -5.86 -24.14
N ILE A 99 3.28 -4.93 -24.51
CA ILE A 99 3.90 -3.99 -23.59
C ILE A 99 4.04 -2.61 -24.22
N SER A 100 3.13 -2.23 -25.11
CA SER A 100 2.98 -0.87 -25.58
C SER A 100 2.30 0.02 -24.54
N LYS A 101 2.22 1.32 -24.82
CA LYS A 101 1.55 2.29 -23.93
C LYS A 101 0.03 2.09 -23.86
N THR A 102 -0.55 1.28 -24.75
CA THR A 102 -1.98 0.95 -24.72
C THR A 102 -2.26 -0.38 -24.04
N ASP A 103 -1.21 -1.13 -23.69
CA ASP A 103 -1.32 -2.42 -23.03
C ASP A 103 -1.33 -2.25 -21.51
N ILE A 104 -1.89 -3.27 -20.85
CA ILE A 104 -2.02 -3.35 -19.41
C ILE A 104 -0.83 -4.14 -18.88
N ILE A 105 -0.07 -3.50 -17.99
CA ILE A 105 1.04 -4.10 -17.26
C ILE A 105 0.72 -3.92 -15.77
N GLN A 106 0.04 -4.90 -15.18
CA GLN A 106 -0.48 -4.81 -13.82
C GLN A 106 0.14 -5.84 -12.87
N ARG A 107 0.31 -5.44 -11.61
CA ARG A 107 0.74 -6.25 -10.47
C ARG A 107 2.07 -6.99 -10.66
N PRO A 108 3.14 -6.34 -11.14
CA PRO A 108 4.41 -7.01 -11.40
C PRO A 108 4.99 -7.66 -10.13
N LYS A 109 5.48 -8.89 -10.27
CA LYS A 109 6.18 -9.64 -9.23
C LYS A 109 7.55 -10.06 -9.74
N VAL A 110 8.58 -9.85 -8.92
CA VAL A 110 9.98 -10.13 -9.27
C VAL A 110 10.55 -11.16 -8.30
N VAL A 111 11.24 -12.16 -8.85
CA VAL A 111 11.95 -13.19 -8.09
C VAL A 111 13.30 -13.48 -8.75
N LYS A 112 14.30 -13.81 -7.94
CA LYS A 112 15.58 -14.32 -8.44
C LYS A 112 15.42 -15.81 -8.75
N SER A 113 15.81 -16.20 -9.96
CA SER A 113 15.86 -17.59 -10.38
C SER A 113 17.26 -18.13 -10.09
N GLU A 114 17.38 -19.05 -9.13
CA GLU A 114 18.67 -19.63 -8.76
C GLU A 114 19.26 -20.49 -9.89
N GLY A 115 18.41 -21.17 -10.68
CA GLY A 115 18.87 -22.00 -11.79
C GLY A 115 19.48 -21.21 -12.95
N THR A 116 18.95 -20.02 -13.25
CA THR A 116 19.45 -19.16 -14.33
C THR A 116 20.39 -18.05 -13.85
N GLY A 117 20.38 -17.74 -12.55
CA GLY A 117 21.05 -16.59 -11.96
C GLY A 117 20.40 -15.24 -12.30
N LYS A 118 19.28 -15.23 -13.02
CA LYS A 118 18.59 -14.00 -13.48
C LYS A 118 17.47 -13.59 -12.54
N PHE A 119 17.03 -12.35 -12.66
CA PHE A 119 15.78 -11.88 -12.07
C PHE A 119 14.65 -12.01 -13.09
N HIS A 120 13.57 -12.65 -12.69
CA HIS A 120 12.39 -12.91 -13.50
C HIS A 120 11.22 -12.05 -13.00
N MET A 121 10.61 -11.31 -13.92
CA MET A 121 9.42 -10.49 -13.68
C MET A 121 8.22 -11.13 -14.34
N TRP A 122 7.15 -11.31 -13.57
CA TRP A 122 5.86 -11.82 -14.02
C TRP A 122 4.74 -10.85 -13.66
N TRP A 123 3.74 -10.71 -14.52
CA TRP A 123 2.65 -9.75 -14.31
C TRP A 123 1.37 -10.16 -15.04
N HIS A 124 0.26 -9.47 -14.74
CA HIS A 124 -0.97 -9.54 -15.52
C HIS A 124 -0.81 -8.73 -16.80
N ALA A 125 -0.71 -9.42 -17.95
CA ALA A 125 -0.62 -8.82 -19.26
C ALA A 125 -2.00 -8.82 -19.93
N ASP A 126 -2.43 -7.66 -20.42
CA ASP A 126 -3.73 -7.51 -21.09
C ASP A 126 -3.75 -6.33 -22.04
N ASN A 127 -4.90 -6.12 -22.67
CA ASN A 127 -5.23 -4.89 -23.38
C ASN A 127 -6.39 -4.14 -22.68
N SER A 128 -6.71 -2.94 -23.16
CA SER A 128 -7.75 -2.07 -22.57
C SER A 128 -9.15 -2.69 -22.42
N THR A 129 -9.44 -3.82 -23.09
CA THR A 129 -10.73 -4.54 -22.97
C THR A 129 -10.75 -5.61 -21.88
N TYR A 130 -9.61 -5.87 -21.22
CA TYR A 130 -9.42 -6.99 -20.28
C TYR A 130 -9.82 -8.34 -20.89
N GLY A 131 -9.45 -8.53 -22.16
CA GLY A 131 -9.90 -9.64 -23.00
C GLY A 131 -8.85 -10.72 -23.25
N GLU A 132 -7.56 -10.41 -23.04
CA GLU A 132 -6.46 -11.34 -23.32
C GLU A 132 -6.19 -12.26 -22.13
N LEU A 133 -6.23 -11.71 -20.92
CA LEU A 133 -6.09 -12.44 -19.66
C LEU A 133 -4.83 -13.33 -19.63
N LEU A 134 -3.67 -12.73 -19.87
CA LEU A 134 -2.37 -13.40 -20.00
C LEU A 134 -1.45 -13.15 -18.81
N GLN A 135 -0.43 -13.99 -18.69
CA GLN A 135 0.74 -13.73 -17.84
C GLN A 135 1.91 -13.28 -18.70
N GLY A 136 2.38 -12.07 -18.44
CA GLY A 136 3.61 -11.57 -19.04
C GLY A 136 4.84 -12.11 -18.29
N PHE A 137 5.92 -12.31 -19.03
CA PHE A 137 7.22 -12.73 -18.51
C PHE A 137 8.35 -11.90 -19.14
N ALA A 138 9.25 -11.41 -18.29
CA ALA A 138 10.46 -10.70 -18.67
C ALA A 138 11.61 -11.09 -17.74
N GLN A 139 12.86 -10.91 -18.19
CA GLN A 139 14.04 -11.28 -17.42
C GLN A 139 15.13 -10.20 -17.48
N SER A 140 15.98 -10.14 -16.44
CA SER A 140 17.18 -9.30 -16.41
C SER A 140 18.30 -9.97 -15.63
N ASP A 141 19.55 -9.62 -15.96
CA ASP A 141 20.73 -9.99 -15.15
C ASP A 141 20.87 -9.12 -13.89
N ASN A 142 20.22 -7.95 -13.85
CA ASN A 142 20.27 -7.01 -12.73
C ASN A 142 18.89 -6.90 -12.07
N ILE A 143 18.84 -6.82 -10.74
CA ILE A 143 17.56 -6.68 -10.01
C ILE A 143 16.79 -5.44 -10.43
N THR A 144 17.47 -4.32 -10.69
CA THR A 144 16.82 -3.06 -11.13
C THR A 144 16.48 -3.06 -12.63
N GLY A 145 16.85 -4.09 -13.38
CA GLY A 145 16.67 -4.13 -14.82
C GLY A 145 17.80 -3.44 -15.61
N PRO A 146 17.52 -2.98 -16.84
CA PRO A 146 16.24 -3.11 -17.53
C PRO A 146 15.88 -4.59 -17.79
N TYR A 147 14.59 -4.90 -17.73
CA TYR A 147 14.04 -6.22 -18.05
C TYR A 147 13.72 -6.30 -19.54
N SER A 148 14.04 -7.45 -20.13
CA SER A 148 13.70 -7.77 -21.52
C SER A 148 12.48 -8.67 -21.55
N PHE A 149 11.45 -8.27 -22.31
CA PHE A 149 10.27 -9.08 -22.56
C PHE A 149 10.64 -10.44 -23.16
N VAL A 150 9.99 -11.50 -22.70
CA VAL A 150 10.16 -12.86 -23.20
C VAL A 150 8.86 -13.37 -23.82
N SER A 151 7.74 -13.30 -23.10
CA SER A 151 6.47 -13.85 -23.58
C SER A 151 5.26 -13.28 -22.83
N ALA A 152 4.08 -13.40 -23.44
CA ALA A 152 2.78 -13.25 -22.77
C ALA A 152 1.95 -14.49 -23.08
N THR A 153 1.55 -15.26 -22.05
CA THR A 153 0.95 -16.59 -22.25
C THR A 153 -0.21 -16.88 -21.30
N SER A 154 -1.16 -17.69 -21.76
CA SER A 154 -2.25 -18.21 -20.94
C SER A 154 -1.74 -19.31 -19.99
N PRO A 155 -1.96 -19.23 -18.67
CA PRO A 155 -1.41 -20.17 -17.70
C PRO A 155 -2.02 -21.57 -17.81
N LEU A 156 -1.28 -22.52 -18.39
CA LEU A 156 -1.70 -23.92 -18.57
C LEU A 156 -3.08 -24.03 -19.27
N GLY A 157 -3.35 -23.13 -20.23
CA GLY A 157 -4.64 -23.05 -20.93
C GLY A 157 -5.78 -22.40 -20.16
N ASN A 158 -5.56 -21.88 -18.94
CA ASN A 158 -6.50 -21.05 -18.20
C ASN A 158 -6.30 -19.56 -18.51
N TRP A 159 -7.17 -18.71 -17.95
CA TRP A 159 -7.02 -17.25 -17.99
C TRP A 159 -6.32 -16.73 -16.73
N SER A 160 -5.68 -15.57 -16.86
CA SER A 160 -5.03 -14.84 -15.76
C SER A 160 -5.40 -13.37 -15.81
N GLN A 161 -5.97 -12.86 -14.73
CA GLN A 161 -6.14 -11.42 -14.51
C GLN A 161 -5.22 -11.03 -13.35
N ASP A 162 -5.78 -10.52 -12.26
CA ASP A 162 -5.07 -10.12 -11.06
C ASP A 162 -4.03 -11.16 -10.61
N PHE A 163 -2.79 -10.71 -10.53
CA PHE A 163 -1.61 -11.55 -10.40
C PHE A 163 -0.88 -11.37 -9.06
N GLY A 164 -0.39 -12.48 -8.52
CA GLY A 164 0.43 -12.58 -7.33
C GLY A 164 1.51 -13.63 -7.49
N MET A 165 2.51 -13.59 -6.62
CA MET A 165 3.59 -14.57 -6.57
C MET A 165 3.94 -14.85 -5.12
N PHE A 166 4.29 -16.09 -4.84
CA PHE A 166 4.71 -16.56 -3.53
C PHE A 166 5.90 -17.50 -3.70
N THR A 167 6.95 -17.31 -2.92
CA THR A 167 8.07 -18.25 -2.81
C THR A 167 8.05 -18.85 -1.41
N ASP A 168 7.96 -20.18 -1.33
CA ASP A 168 8.00 -20.89 -0.07
C ASP A 168 9.43 -20.88 0.48
N TYR A 169 9.64 -20.24 1.63
CA TYR A 169 11.00 -20.08 2.18
C TYR A 169 11.57 -21.38 2.74
N LYS A 170 10.78 -22.46 2.85
CA LYS A 170 11.23 -23.75 3.40
C LYS A 170 11.88 -24.63 2.34
N ASP A 171 11.40 -24.58 1.09
CA ASP A 171 11.92 -25.39 -0.02
C ASP A 171 12.44 -24.57 -1.20
N GLY A 172 12.22 -23.25 -1.21
CA GLY A 172 12.64 -22.33 -2.27
C GLY A 172 11.75 -22.33 -3.51
N LYS A 173 10.65 -23.09 -3.53
CA LYS A 173 9.78 -23.18 -4.72
C LYS A 173 8.90 -21.94 -4.86
N SER A 174 8.81 -21.42 -6.09
CA SER A 174 7.93 -20.30 -6.44
C SER A 174 6.60 -20.75 -7.02
N TYR A 175 5.56 -19.96 -6.78
CA TYR A 175 4.19 -20.20 -7.20
C TYR A 175 3.56 -18.90 -7.71
N ALA A 176 2.81 -19.00 -8.80
CA ALA A 176 1.91 -17.97 -9.28
C ALA A 176 0.56 -18.07 -8.55
N LEU A 177 -0.01 -16.93 -8.23
CA LEU A 177 -1.40 -16.79 -7.84
C LEU A 177 -2.13 -15.92 -8.86
N TYR A 178 -3.28 -16.35 -9.35
CA TYR A 178 -4.01 -15.56 -10.33
C TYR A 178 -5.51 -15.80 -10.31
N SER A 179 -6.28 -14.73 -10.46
CA SER A 179 -7.73 -14.81 -10.65
C SER A 179 -8.08 -15.09 -12.11
N ASN A 180 -9.19 -15.79 -12.34
CA ASN A 180 -9.57 -16.30 -13.66
C ASN A 180 -10.48 -15.32 -14.44
N GLY A 181 -10.17 -14.02 -14.51
CA GLY A 181 -11.01 -13.04 -15.25
C GLY A 181 -12.42 -12.83 -14.66
N ASP A 182 -13.27 -12.03 -15.31
CA ASP A 182 -14.56 -11.59 -14.73
C ASP A 182 -15.80 -12.33 -15.25
N ARG A 183 -15.59 -13.42 -16.01
CA ARG A 183 -16.72 -14.19 -16.57
C ARG A 183 -17.40 -15.00 -15.46
N LYS A 184 -18.71 -15.24 -15.62
CA LYS A 184 -19.52 -15.98 -14.62
C LYS A 184 -18.97 -17.38 -14.34
N GLU A 185 -18.42 -18.03 -15.36
CA GLU A 185 -17.82 -19.36 -15.30
C GLU A 185 -16.40 -19.34 -14.70
N ALA A 186 -15.82 -18.16 -14.51
CA ALA A 186 -14.39 -17.93 -14.30
C ALA A 186 -14.13 -17.16 -12.99
N ARG A 187 -14.73 -17.62 -11.89
CA ARG A 187 -14.72 -16.94 -10.59
C ARG A 187 -13.73 -17.56 -9.60
N ASP A 188 -12.63 -18.08 -10.15
CA ASP A 188 -11.66 -18.88 -9.44
C ASP A 188 -10.38 -18.12 -9.19
N VAL A 189 -9.66 -18.52 -8.15
CA VAL A 189 -8.24 -18.17 -7.97
C VAL A 189 -7.42 -19.45 -7.98
N TYR A 190 -6.32 -19.43 -8.73
CA TYR A 190 -5.39 -20.55 -8.84
C TYR A 190 -4.13 -20.28 -8.02
N LEU A 191 -3.59 -21.35 -7.44
CA LEU A 191 -2.21 -21.42 -6.97
C LEU A 191 -1.50 -22.47 -7.82
N THR A 192 -0.51 -22.04 -8.60
CA THR A 192 0.17 -22.88 -9.60
C THR A 192 1.67 -22.77 -9.40
N SER A 193 2.36 -23.90 -9.28
CA SER A 193 3.82 -23.90 -9.13
C SER A 193 4.51 -23.54 -10.44
N TYR A 194 5.65 -22.87 -10.33
CA TYR A 194 6.60 -22.75 -11.43
C TYR A 194 7.50 -23.99 -11.55
N ASN A 195 8.18 -24.12 -12.69
CA ASN A 195 9.37 -24.96 -12.83
C ASN A 195 10.54 -24.40 -12.00
N GLU A 196 11.64 -25.17 -11.88
CA GLU A 196 12.80 -24.80 -11.06
C GLU A 196 13.43 -23.46 -11.47
N ASP A 197 13.44 -23.15 -12.78
CA ASP A 197 14.01 -21.91 -13.30
C ASP A 197 13.05 -20.71 -13.24
N VAL A 198 11.80 -20.89 -12.81
CA VAL A 198 10.77 -19.84 -12.79
C VAL A 198 10.56 -19.19 -14.17
N THR A 199 10.61 -20.00 -15.23
CA THR A 199 10.42 -19.60 -16.64
C THR A 199 9.08 -20.06 -17.22
N ALA A 200 8.43 -21.03 -16.58
CA ALA A 200 7.11 -21.53 -16.98
C ALA A 200 6.35 -22.11 -15.79
N LEU A 201 5.02 -22.11 -15.88
CA LEU A 201 4.17 -22.82 -14.94
C LEU A 201 4.27 -24.34 -15.16
N ASP A 202 4.25 -25.07 -14.05
CA ASP A 202 4.40 -26.53 -13.99
C ASP A 202 3.06 -27.20 -13.67
N LYS A 203 2.50 -26.94 -12.48
CA LYS A 203 1.34 -27.68 -11.97
C LYS A 203 0.42 -26.83 -11.11
N VAL A 204 -0.89 -26.94 -11.34
CA VAL A 204 -1.91 -26.39 -10.44
C VAL A 204 -1.86 -27.14 -9.11
N VAL A 205 -1.55 -26.42 -8.04
CA VAL A 205 -1.43 -26.95 -6.67
C VAL A 205 -2.76 -26.85 -5.93
N HIS A 206 -3.46 -25.74 -6.12
CA HIS A 206 -4.77 -25.52 -5.52
C HIS A 206 -5.63 -24.59 -6.38
N ARG A 207 -6.96 -24.70 -6.22
CA ARG A 207 -7.95 -23.81 -6.83
C ARG A 207 -8.99 -23.45 -5.77
N TRP A 208 -9.14 -22.15 -5.50
CA TRP A 208 -10.28 -21.62 -4.76
C TRP A 208 -11.45 -21.41 -5.73
N ASP A 209 -12.36 -22.39 -5.78
CA ASP A 209 -13.46 -22.43 -6.76
C ASP A 209 -14.58 -21.43 -6.39
N LYS A 210 -14.93 -20.55 -7.33
CA LYS A 210 -16.14 -19.69 -7.30
C LYS A 210 -16.29 -18.73 -6.11
N PHE A 211 -15.18 -18.28 -5.53
CA PHE A 211 -15.20 -17.25 -4.49
C PHE A 211 -15.25 -15.82 -5.04
N ASP A 212 -14.94 -15.62 -6.33
CA ASP A 212 -14.95 -14.29 -6.97
C ASP A 212 -13.98 -13.31 -6.30
N LEU A 213 -12.73 -13.78 -6.20
CA LEU A 213 -11.65 -13.09 -5.52
C LEU A 213 -10.55 -12.68 -6.50
N GLU A 214 -9.74 -11.72 -6.08
CA GLU A 214 -8.63 -11.14 -6.83
C GLU A 214 -7.52 -10.67 -5.89
N ALA A 215 -6.51 -10.00 -6.45
CA ALA A 215 -5.36 -9.43 -5.75
C ALA A 215 -4.66 -10.38 -4.74
N PRO A 216 -4.26 -11.59 -5.16
CA PRO A 216 -3.85 -12.64 -4.23
C PRO A 216 -2.42 -12.50 -3.69
N THR A 217 -2.21 -12.85 -2.42
CA THR A 217 -0.89 -13.02 -1.80
C THR A 217 -0.92 -14.10 -0.72
N ILE A 218 0.23 -14.68 -0.36
CA ILE A 218 0.35 -15.66 0.73
C ILE A 218 1.35 -15.19 1.79
N ILE A 219 0.90 -15.19 3.04
CA ILE A 219 1.75 -15.12 4.22
C ILE A 219 2.07 -16.55 4.68
N GLN A 220 3.36 -16.85 4.87
CA GLN A 220 3.81 -18.13 5.39
C GLN A 220 4.44 -17.99 6.77
N THR A 221 3.98 -18.81 7.72
CA THR A 221 4.61 -19.00 9.03
C THR A 221 5.35 -20.33 9.08
N GLU A 222 6.01 -20.61 10.21
CA GLU A 222 6.65 -21.91 10.42
C GLU A 222 5.63 -23.06 10.38
N LYS A 223 4.36 -22.80 10.66
CA LYS A 223 3.32 -23.83 10.79
C LYS A 223 2.29 -23.83 9.67
N SER A 224 2.01 -22.68 9.08
CA SER A 224 0.84 -22.54 8.21
C SER A 224 1.02 -21.51 7.10
N TYR A 225 0.09 -21.53 6.17
CA TYR A 225 -0.05 -20.60 5.06
C TYR A 225 -1.38 -19.86 5.21
N PHE A 226 -1.35 -18.56 4.97
CA PHE A 226 -2.52 -17.70 4.93
C PHE A 226 -2.59 -17.02 3.56
N ALA A 227 -3.58 -17.34 2.74
CA ALA A 227 -3.80 -16.68 1.46
C ALA A 227 -4.76 -15.51 1.66
N LEU A 228 -4.35 -14.29 1.30
CA LEU A 228 -5.16 -13.07 1.38
C LEU A 228 -5.59 -12.64 -0.02
N MET A 229 -6.85 -12.24 -0.17
CA MET A 229 -7.44 -11.84 -1.45
C MET A 229 -8.55 -10.80 -1.22
N SER A 230 -8.75 -9.89 -2.16
CA SER A 230 -9.91 -9.00 -2.18
C SER A 230 -11.04 -9.58 -3.00
N HIS A 231 -12.26 -9.08 -2.81
CA HIS A 231 -13.35 -9.30 -3.76
C HIS A 231 -13.16 -8.45 -5.03
N LYS A 232 -13.89 -8.81 -6.08
CA LYS A 232 -13.88 -8.11 -7.38
C LYS A 232 -14.81 -6.89 -7.39
N THR A 233 -14.29 -5.75 -6.96
CA THR A 233 -15.02 -4.47 -6.96
C THR A 233 -14.30 -3.37 -7.75
N GLY A 234 -13.36 -3.76 -8.62
CA GLY A 234 -12.50 -2.86 -9.36
C GLY A 234 -11.66 -2.00 -8.41
N TYR A 235 -11.55 -0.70 -8.68
CA TYR A 235 -10.81 0.22 -7.79
C TYR A 235 -11.52 0.54 -6.47
N ARG A 236 -12.76 0.09 -6.24
CA ARG A 236 -13.44 0.30 -4.95
C ARG A 236 -12.87 -0.66 -3.91
N PRO A 237 -12.52 -0.20 -2.70
CA PRO A 237 -12.03 -1.09 -1.65
C PRO A 237 -13.15 -1.97 -1.11
N ASN A 238 -12.80 -3.15 -0.60
CA ASN A 238 -13.71 -4.09 0.05
C ASN A 238 -13.03 -4.77 1.25
N ASN A 239 -13.76 -5.66 1.93
CA ASN A 239 -13.20 -6.46 3.02
C ASN A 239 -12.35 -7.60 2.45
N VAL A 240 -11.02 -7.45 2.54
CA VAL A 240 -10.05 -8.51 2.22
C VAL A 240 -10.32 -9.70 3.13
N VAL A 241 -10.29 -10.88 2.53
CA VAL A 241 -10.46 -12.15 3.22
C VAL A 241 -9.15 -12.92 3.25
N ALA A 242 -9.01 -13.78 4.26
CA ALA A 242 -7.94 -14.75 4.35
C ALA A 242 -8.49 -16.19 4.41
N PHE A 243 -7.72 -17.11 3.83
CA PHE A 243 -7.87 -18.56 3.98
C PHE A 243 -6.63 -19.09 4.69
N ARG A 244 -6.77 -20.13 5.52
CA ARG A 244 -5.65 -20.76 6.23
C ARG A 244 -5.50 -22.23 5.86
N ALA A 245 -4.28 -22.72 5.65
CA ALA A 245 -3.95 -24.13 5.45
C ALA A 245 -2.61 -24.53 6.11
N ASP A 246 -2.42 -25.82 6.38
CA ASP A 246 -1.13 -26.39 6.81
C ASP A 246 -0.23 -26.78 5.62
N SER A 247 -0.80 -26.85 4.41
CA SER A 247 -0.11 -27.15 3.15
C SER A 247 -0.74 -26.33 2.03
N LEU A 248 0.07 -25.93 1.04
CA LEU A 248 -0.39 -25.18 -0.13
C LEU A 248 -1.48 -25.90 -0.93
N ALA A 249 -1.45 -27.24 -0.97
CA ALA A 249 -2.48 -28.05 -1.62
C ALA A 249 -3.83 -28.06 -0.85
N GLY A 250 -3.83 -27.56 0.39
CA GLY A 250 -4.96 -27.56 1.30
C GLY A 250 -4.99 -28.77 2.24
N PRO A 251 -6.14 -29.03 2.89
CA PRO A 251 -7.39 -28.27 2.76
C PRO A 251 -7.24 -26.84 3.30
N TRP A 252 -7.77 -25.87 2.57
CA TRP A 252 -7.89 -24.48 3.01
C TRP A 252 -9.17 -24.28 3.83
N SER A 253 -9.13 -23.39 4.81
CA SER A 253 -10.29 -23.05 5.66
C SER A 253 -11.40 -22.37 4.86
N GLN A 254 -12.55 -22.13 5.49
CA GLN A 254 -13.47 -21.09 5.01
C GLN A 254 -12.79 -19.70 5.12
N PRO A 255 -13.13 -18.75 4.22
CA PRO A 255 -12.57 -17.40 4.29
C PRO A 255 -13.04 -16.66 5.54
N PHE A 256 -12.20 -15.78 6.05
CA PHE A 256 -12.52 -14.86 7.14
C PHE A 256 -11.94 -13.46 6.87
N ILE A 257 -12.59 -12.42 7.38
CA ILE A 257 -12.18 -11.02 7.14
C ILE A 257 -10.96 -10.67 8.00
N VAL A 258 -10.00 -9.94 7.42
CA VAL A 258 -8.68 -9.66 8.04
C VAL A 258 -8.61 -8.36 8.82
N ALA A 259 -9.62 -7.49 8.72
CA ALA A 259 -9.66 -6.18 9.36
C ALA A 259 -11.03 -5.93 10.02
N PRO A 260 -11.19 -4.93 10.90
CA PRO A 260 -12.49 -4.58 11.45
C PRO A 260 -13.51 -4.33 10.33
N LEU A 261 -14.72 -4.86 10.49
CA LEU A 261 -15.81 -4.71 9.52
C LEU A 261 -16.06 -3.23 9.21
N ASN A 262 -16.56 -2.96 8.01
CA ASN A 262 -16.91 -1.62 7.51
C ASN A 262 -15.73 -0.65 7.34
N THR A 263 -14.49 -1.08 7.65
CA THR A 263 -13.29 -0.33 7.26
C THR A 263 -12.87 -0.60 5.81
N ARG A 264 -13.34 -1.71 5.23
CA ARG A 264 -12.94 -2.21 3.90
C ARG A 264 -11.42 -2.33 3.81
N THR A 265 -10.86 -3.03 4.80
CA THR A 265 -9.42 -3.18 4.98
C THR A 265 -8.70 -1.84 5.04
N PHE A 266 -9.27 -0.91 5.81
CA PHE A 266 -8.80 0.48 5.91
C PHE A 266 -8.75 1.21 4.55
N SER A 267 -9.80 1.02 3.75
CA SER A 267 -9.92 1.54 2.39
C SER A 267 -8.73 1.12 1.51
N SER A 268 -8.37 -0.16 1.52
CA SER A 268 -7.28 -0.70 0.70
C SER A 268 -7.65 -2.05 0.07
N GLN A 269 -6.92 -2.39 -0.98
CA GLN A 269 -6.96 -3.68 -1.65
C GLN A 269 -5.63 -4.39 -1.41
N SER A 270 -5.63 -5.72 -1.27
CA SER A 270 -4.39 -6.48 -1.19
C SER A 270 -3.53 -6.29 -2.44
N GLY A 271 -2.23 -6.50 -2.31
CA GLY A 271 -1.31 -6.47 -3.45
C GLY A 271 -0.14 -7.41 -3.24
N PHE A 272 0.48 -7.32 -2.07
CA PHE A 272 1.57 -8.20 -1.67
C PHE A 272 1.59 -8.41 -0.15
N SER A 273 2.40 -9.35 0.31
CA SER A 273 2.74 -9.49 1.71
C SER A 273 4.24 -9.73 1.85
N LEU A 274 4.83 -9.13 2.88
CA LEU A 274 6.27 -9.16 3.08
C LEU A 274 6.60 -9.80 4.42
N ARG A 275 7.51 -10.78 4.40
CA ARG A 275 8.11 -11.36 5.60
C ARG A 275 9.45 -10.69 5.87
N ILE A 276 9.61 -10.16 7.08
CA ILE A 276 10.84 -9.55 7.57
C ILE A 276 11.39 -10.45 8.67
N LYS A 277 12.42 -11.23 8.33
CA LYS A 277 13.11 -12.10 9.30
C LYS A 277 14.15 -11.28 10.08
N GLY A 278 13.68 -10.59 11.10
CA GLY A 278 14.55 -9.83 12.00
C GLY A 278 15.31 -10.71 13.00
N ARG A 279 16.42 -10.21 13.54
CA ARG A 279 17.23 -10.93 14.54
C ARG A 279 16.53 -11.19 15.88
N LYS A 280 15.41 -10.50 16.16
CA LYS A 280 14.64 -10.67 17.41
C LYS A 280 13.25 -11.26 17.17
N LYS A 281 12.57 -10.84 16.11
CA LYS A 281 11.27 -11.40 15.71
C LYS A 281 11.09 -11.39 14.20
N THR A 282 10.26 -12.30 13.71
CA THR A 282 9.72 -12.22 12.35
C THR A 282 8.51 -11.28 12.37
N THR A 283 8.49 -10.31 11.45
CA THR A 283 7.34 -9.43 11.23
C THR A 283 6.76 -9.69 9.85
N TYR A 284 5.45 -9.67 9.76
CA TYR A 284 4.71 -9.77 8.50
C TYR A 284 4.04 -8.43 8.23
N LEU A 285 4.14 -7.95 7.00
CA LEU A 285 3.43 -6.76 6.54
C LEU A 285 2.43 -7.14 5.45
N TYR A 286 1.23 -6.58 5.56
CA TYR A 286 0.28 -6.45 4.47
C TYR A 286 0.66 -5.22 3.66
N LEU A 287 0.86 -5.39 2.35
CA LEU A 287 1.18 -4.31 1.42
C LEU A 287 -0.01 -4.15 0.49
N GLY A 288 -0.90 -3.21 0.82
CA GLY A 288 -2.07 -2.90 0.00
C GLY A 288 -1.99 -1.53 -0.65
N ASP A 289 -2.81 -1.36 -1.69
CA ASP A 289 -3.02 -0.09 -2.38
C ASP A 289 -4.37 0.49 -1.97
N GLN A 290 -4.38 1.76 -1.62
CA GLN A 290 -5.58 2.58 -1.56
C GLN A 290 -5.71 3.30 -2.89
N TRP A 291 -6.38 2.61 -3.81
CA TRP A 291 -6.60 3.08 -5.17
C TRP A 291 -7.39 4.39 -5.23
N ASP A 292 -7.04 5.16 -6.25
CA ASP A 292 -7.70 6.40 -6.58
C ASP A 292 -8.15 6.42 -8.05
N SER A 293 -9.36 5.94 -8.34
CA SER A 293 -9.85 5.91 -9.72
C SER A 293 -9.95 7.28 -10.40
N ASN A 294 -9.98 8.38 -9.63
CA ASN A 294 -10.02 9.74 -10.19
C ASN A 294 -8.61 10.26 -10.50
N SER A 295 -7.58 9.70 -9.86
CA SER A 295 -6.19 10.11 -10.01
C SER A 295 -5.24 8.95 -9.68
N LEU A 296 -5.20 7.93 -10.55
CA LEU A 296 -4.53 6.66 -10.27
C LEU A 296 -3.03 6.80 -9.93
N TRP A 297 -2.34 7.71 -10.62
CA TRP A 297 -0.95 8.14 -10.35
C TRP A 297 -0.70 8.66 -8.94
N GLU A 298 -1.77 9.01 -8.23
CA GLU A 298 -1.76 9.54 -6.87
C GLU A 298 -2.43 8.54 -5.89
N SER A 299 -2.55 7.27 -6.25
CA SER A 299 -2.96 6.21 -5.31
C SER A 299 -1.97 6.11 -4.14
N ARG A 300 -2.40 5.53 -3.03
CA ARG A 300 -1.61 5.49 -1.78
C ARG A 300 -1.27 4.07 -1.37
N TYR A 301 -0.25 3.94 -0.53
CA TYR A 301 0.19 2.69 0.04
C TYR A 301 -0.37 2.52 1.46
N ILE A 302 -1.03 1.41 1.73
CA ILE A 302 -1.50 1.00 3.06
C ILE A 302 -0.68 -0.21 3.49
N TRP A 303 0.49 0.08 4.04
CA TRP A 303 1.44 -0.94 4.51
C TRP A 303 1.34 -1.10 6.01
N LEU A 304 0.80 -2.24 6.46
CA LEU A 304 0.40 -2.45 7.85
C LEU A 304 0.97 -3.76 8.41
N PRO A 305 1.36 -3.79 9.69
CA PRO A 305 1.69 -5.03 10.37
C PRO A 305 0.53 -6.02 10.40
N VAL A 306 0.86 -7.31 10.30
CA VAL A 306 -0.09 -8.41 10.46
C VAL A 306 0.21 -9.16 11.75
N GLU A 307 -0.80 -9.27 12.62
CA GLU A 307 -0.75 -10.11 13.81
C GLU A 307 -1.35 -11.47 13.51
N ILE A 308 -0.62 -12.54 13.83
CA ILE A 308 -1.03 -13.92 13.55
C ILE A 308 -1.17 -14.66 14.88
N ASP A 309 -2.33 -15.27 15.08
CA ASP A 309 -2.62 -16.16 16.20
C ASP A 309 -2.72 -17.59 15.67
N GLU A 310 -1.61 -18.33 15.75
CA GLU A 310 -1.53 -19.73 15.32
C GLU A 310 -2.44 -20.67 16.10
N ALA A 311 -2.72 -20.36 17.38
CA ALA A 311 -3.61 -21.18 18.20
C ALA A 311 -5.06 -21.03 17.74
N LYS A 312 -5.47 -19.80 17.41
CA LYS A 312 -6.80 -19.51 16.84
C LYS A 312 -6.88 -19.74 15.32
N LYS A 313 -5.74 -19.98 14.65
CA LYS A 313 -5.62 -20.11 13.20
C LYS A 313 -6.17 -18.88 12.45
N SER A 314 -5.91 -17.70 12.99
CA SER A 314 -6.42 -16.42 12.48
C SER A 314 -5.28 -15.42 12.30
N LEU A 315 -5.52 -14.41 11.46
CA LEU A 315 -4.66 -13.23 11.37
C LEU A 315 -5.51 -11.95 11.39
N GLN A 316 -4.87 -10.83 11.71
CA GLN A 316 -5.46 -9.49 11.63
C GLN A 316 -4.45 -8.50 11.06
N VAL A 317 -4.92 -7.67 10.12
CA VAL A 317 -4.19 -6.48 9.65
C VAL A 317 -4.42 -5.36 10.65
N VAL A 318 -3.35 -4.82 11.23
CA VAL A 318 -3.43 -3.90 12.37
C VAL A 318 -3.17 -2.46 11.92
N TRP A 319 -4.20 -1.61 12.01
CA TRP A 319 -4.08 -0.20 11.68
C TRP A 319 -3.10 0.53 12.60
N ASN A 320 -2.18 1.26 11.99
CA ASN A 320 -1.27 2.19 12.65
C ASN A 320 -1.17 3.46 11.79
N ASP A 321 -1.55 4.60 12.36
CA ASP A 321 -1.41 5.91 11.68
C ASP A 321 0.05 6.19 11.28
N VAL A 322 0.96 5.92 12.22
CA VAL A 322 2.42 6.09 12.10
C VAL A 322 3.06 5.01 12.96
N TYR A 323 3.99 4.24 12.40
CA TYR A 323 4.77 3.28 13.16
C TYR A 323 6.25 3.31 12.78
N ASP A 324 7.09 3.00 13.76
CA ASP A 324 8.52 2.80 13.57
C ASP A 324 8.76 1.30 13.38
N LEU A 325 9.51 0.93 12.34
CA LEU A 325 9.86 -0.44 12.01
C LEU A 325 11.39 -0.56 11.90
N ASN A 326 11.97 -1.37 12.77
CA ASN A 326 13.36 -1.72 12.68
C ASN A 326 13.50 -3.07 11.95
N VAL A 327 13.72 -3.01 10.63
CA VAL A 327 13.82 -4.21 9.77
C VAL A 327 14.91 -5.19 10.21
N LYS A 328 16.03 -4.70 10.79
CA LYS A 328 17.14 -5.54 11.28
C LYS A 328 16.72 -6.41 12.47
N THR A 329 15.92 -5.86 13.38
CA THR A 329 15.37 -6.59 14.55
C THR A 329 14.05 -7.28 14.25
N GLY A 330 13.33 -6.79 13.24
CA GLY A 330 11.94 -7.11 12.96
C GLY A 330 10.98 -6.46 13.95
N GLU A 331 11.44 -5.70 14.94
CA GLU A 331 10.58 -5.01 15.90
C GLU A 331 9.90 -3.81 15.24
N TRP A 332 8.62 -3.61 15.56
CA TRP A 332 7.87 -2.42 15.19
C TRP A 332 7.04 -1.96 16.37
N ALA A 333 6.74 -0.66 16.42
CA ALA A 333 5.87 -0.08 17.43
C ALA A 333 5.09 1.12 16.86
N PRO A 334 3.82 1.31 17.27
CA PRO A 334 3.10 2.55 16.97
C PRO A 334 3.86 3.75 17.55
N VAL A 335 3.99 4.82 16.77
CA VAL A 335 4.55 6.08 17.26
C VAL A 335 3.49 6.79 18.08
N LYS A 336 3.80 7.20 19.31
CA LYS A 336 2.84 7.92 20.15
C LYS A 336 2.78 9.39 19.77
N GLY A 337 1.66 9.82 19.19
CA GLY A 337 1.35 11.23 18.95
C GLY A 337 0.58 11.88 20.11
N LYS A 338 0.42 13.21 20.01
CA LYS A 338 -0.42 14.02 20.89
C LYS A 338 -1.75 14.32 20.20
N THR A 339 -2.84 13.94 20.83
CA THR A 339 -4.19 14.10 20.31
C THR A 339 -4.75 15.50 20.63
N TYR A 340 -5.38 16.12 19.65
CA TYR A 340 -6.18 17.33 19.80
C TYR A 340 -7.61 17.00 19.34
N TYR A 341 -8.55 17.06 20.27
CA TYR A 341 -9.93 16.63 20.03
C TYR A 341 -10.78 17.71 19.41
N GLY A 342 -11.72 17.33 18.55
CA GLY A 342 -12.65 18.27 17.92
C GLY A 342 -13.48 19.06 18.93
N LYS A 343 -13.70 18.54 20.15
CA LYS A 343 -14.46 19.25 21.19
C LYS A 343 -13.82 20.57 21.59
N ASP A 344 -12.50 20.67 21.46
CA ASP A 344 -11.70 21.83 21.83
C ASP A 344 -11.39 22.73 20.62
N ALA A 345 -11.78 22.31 19.41
CA ALA A 345 -11.63 23.12 18.21
C ALA A 345 -12.64 24.28 18.17
N THR A 346 -12.27 25.32 17.43
CA THR A 346 -13.13 26.46 17.10
C THR A 346 -13.65 26.33 15.66
N MET A 347 -14.82 26.91 15.38
CA MET A 347 -15.45 26.86 14.06
C MET A 347 -15.69 28.27 13.53
N LYS A 348 -15.69 28.41 12.21
CA LYS A 348 -16.10 29.61 11.48
C LYS A 348 -17.18 29.24 10.48
N GLY A 349 -18.12 30.16 10.23
CA GLY A 349 -19.18 29.99 9.25
C GLY A 349 -20.22 28.99 9.72
N ALA A 350 -20.58 28.05 8.85
CA ALA A 350 -21.65 27.10 9.10
C ALA A 350 -21.17 25.79 9.77
N ALA A 351 -19.86 25.65 10.02
CA ALA A 351 -19.28 24.47 10.65
C ALA A 351 -19.69 24.41 12.13
N PHE A 352 -20.05 23.22 12.62
CA PHE A 352 -20.52 23.04 13.99
C PHE A 352 -20.11 21.70 14.58
N LYS A 353 -20.24 21.56 15.90
CA LYS A 353 -20.05 20.31 16.64
C LYS A 353 -21.36 19.54 16.62
N GLN A 354 -21.39 18.42 15.91
CA GLN A 354 -22.54 17.53 15.85
C GLN A 354 -22.37 16.40 16.86
N GLU A 355 -23.46 15.95 17.46
CA GLU A 355 -23.47 14.72 18.26
C GLU A 355 -23.10 13.52 17.39
N ALA A 356 -22.15 12.71 17.86
CA ALA A 356 -21.71 11.50 17.21
C ALA A 356 -21.29 10.47 18.27
N ASN A 357 -22.12 9.45 18.50
CA ASN A 357 -21.86 8.40 19.49
C ASN A 357 -20.58 7.58 19.23
N PHE A 358 -20.10 7.56 17.98
CA PHE A 358 -18.83 6.95 17.57
C PHE A 358 -17.63 7.91 17.63
N GLY A 359 -17.90 9.22 17.71
CA GLY A 359 -16.89 10.26 17.78
C GLY A 359 -16.24 10.33 19.17
N SER A 360 -15.01 10.82 19.21
CA SER A 360 -14.31 11.09 20.45
C SER A 360 -15.08 12.13 21.26
N ASN A 361 -15.35 11.83 22.53
CA ASN A 361 -16.16 12.68 23.40
C ASN A 361 -17.61 12.86 22.91
N GLY A 362 -18.14 11.93 22.10
CA GLY A 362 -19.52 11.94 21.65
C GLY A 362 -19.84 13.00 20.60
N ILE A 363 -18.83 13.59 19.94
CA ILE A 363 -19.03 14.64 18.94
C ILE A 363 -18.17 14.43 17.69
N ILE A 364 -18.56 15.08 16.60
CA ILE A 364 -17.75 15.24 15.38
C ILE A 364 -17.92 16.66 14.83
N LEU A 365 -16.89 17.20 14.19
CA LEU A 365 -16.95 18.50 13.53
C LEU A 365 -17.45 18.33 12.10
N THR A 366 -18.56 18.96 11.76
CA THR A 366 -19.21 18.79 10.45
C THR A 366 -19.44 20.11 9.73
N ASN A 367 -20.01 20.02 8.52
CA ASN A 367 -20.37 21.12 7.63
C ASN A 367 -19.14 21.97 7.23
N ILE A 368 -18.02 21.31 7.00
CA ILE A 368 -16.77 21.90 6.51
C ILE A 368 -16.88 22.11 5.00
N TYR A 369 -16.83 23.36 4.55
CA TYR A 369 -17.18 23.76 3.19
C TYR A 369 -16.40 24.99 2.73
N GLY A 370 -15.66 24.85 1.61
CA GLY A 370 -14.81 25.90 1.07
C GLY A 370 -13.90 26.53 2.12
N ASN A 371 -13.67 27.83 2.00
CA ASN A 371 -12.91 28.66 2.94
C ASN A 371 -13.81 29.45 3.93
N ASP A 372 -15.13 29.37 3.78
CA ASP A 372 -16.10 30.10 4.60
C ASP A 372 -16.56 29.31 5.82
N SER A 373 -16.63 27.99 5.70
CA SER A 373 -17.07 27.07 6.75
C SER A 373 -15.93 26.14 7.15
N THR A 374 -15.23 26.48 8.24
CA THR A 374 -13.94 25.86 8.59
C THR A 374 -13.86 25.49 10.07
N VAL A 375 -12.96 24.55 10.38
CA VAL A 375 -12.65 24.13 11.75
C VAL A 375 -11.18 24.39 12.04
N THR A 376 -10.85 24.89 13.22
CA THR A 376 -9.48 25.23 13.60
C THR A 376 -9.10 24.57 14.91
N PHE A 377 -8.05 23.75 14.87
CA PHE A 377 -7.36 23.23 16.05
C PHE A 377 -6.28 24.22 16.46
N SER A 378 -6.18 24.52 17.75
CA SER A 378 -5.27 25.52 18.30
C SER A 378 -4.39 24.94 19.40
N ASN A 379 -3.41 25.73 19.84
CA ASN A 379 -2.45 25.37 20.88
C ASN A 379 -1.59 24.14 20.53
N ILE A 380 -1.36 23.94 19.23
CA ILE A 380 -0.65 22.78 18.71
C ILE A 380 0.84 22.96 18.93
N GLU A 381 1.42 21.95 19.56
CA GLU A 381 2.84 21.85 19.83
C GLU A 381 3.59 21.48 18.55
N GLY A 382 4.43 22.40 18.10
CA GLY A 382 5.36 22.21 17.00
C GLY A 382 6.79 22.09 17.47
N THR A 383 7.59 21.29 16.77
CA THR A 383 9.02 21.08 17.02
C THR A 383 9.90 22.12 16.31
N GLY A 384 9.36 22.83 15.31
CA GLY A 384 10.14 23.65 14.37
C GLY A 384 10.63 22.87 13.15
N SER A 385 10.21 21.61 13.01
CA SER A 385 10.57 20.71 11.91
C SER A 385 9.31 20.03 11.36
N PRO A 386 9.37 19.33 10.22
CA PRO A 386 8.24 18.54 9.72
C PRO A 386 7.76 17.53 10.77
N GLN A 387 6.43 17.43 10.92
CA GLN A 387 5.76 16.48 11.79
C GLN A 387 4.60 15.83 11.03
N TRP A 388 4.45 14.53 11.19
CA TRP A 388 3.24 13.86 10.71
C TRP A 388 2.04 14.27 11.56
N VAL A 389 0.92 14.51 10.88
CA VAL A 389 -0.37 14.82 11.49
C VAL A 389 -1.42 13.91 10.86
N SER A 390 -2.03 13.05 11.66
CA SER A 390 -3.15 12.22 11.20
C SER A 390 -4.46 12.91 11.51
N PHE A 391 -5.30 13.03 10.48
CA PHE A 391 -6.64 13.59 10.56
C PHE A 391 -7.63 12.45 10.61
N TRP A 392 -8.28 12.28 11.76
CA TRP A 392 -9.31 11.26 11.94
C TRP A 392 -10.65 11.83 11.50
N TYR A 393 -11.32 11.13 10.60
CA TYR A 393 -12.46 11.68 9.89
C TYR A 393 -13.51 10.63 9.55
N GLN A 394 -14.69 11.12 9.19
CA GLN A 394 -15.76 10.35 8.59
C GLN A 394 -16.19 11.01 7.28
N ASN A 395 -16.31 10.21 6.22
CA ASN A 395 -16.89 10.62 4.94
C ASN A 395 -17.97 9.62 4.53
N ILE A 396 -19.26 9.98 4.64
CA ILE A 396 -20.37 9.04 4.45
C ILE A 396 -20.96 9.01 3.03
N ASP A 397 -20.25 9.52 2.03
CA ASP A 397 -20.78 9.68 0.67
C ASP A 397 -21.14 8.35 -0.03
N ASP A 398 -20.56 7.22 0.38
CA ASP A 398 -20.85 5.89 -0.19
C ASP A 398 -22.07 5.18 0.41
N MET A 399 -22.61 5.68 1.53
CA MET A 399 -23.76 5.07 2.22
C MET A 399 -23.60 3.58 2.58
N GLY A 400 -22.41 2.98 2.41
CA GLY A 400 -22.10 1.58 2.66
C GLY A 400 -22.33 0.63 1.48
N TYR A 401 -22.50 1.13 0.25
CA TYR A 401 -22.65 0.30 -0.96
C TYR A 401 -21.32 -0.27 -1.48
N GLY A 402 -20.17 0.17 -0.94
CA GLY A 402 -18.82 -0.20 -1.36
C GLY A 402 -18.52 -1.69 -1.45
N ASP A 403 -19.25 -2.52 -0.69
CA ASP A 403 -19.04 -3.97 -0.64
C ASP A 403 -19.84 -4.75 -1.72
N GLN A 404 -20.69 -4.09 -2.52
CA GLN A 404 -21.52 -4.77 -3.54
C GLN A 404 -20.92 -4.65 -4.95
N PRO A 405 -20.65 -5.78 -5.65
CA PRO A 405 -20.35 -5.77 -7.08
C PRO A 405 -21.50 -5.11 -7.84
N GLY A 406 -21.22 -4.02 -8.57
CA GLY A 406 -22.24 -3.32 -9.35
C GLY A 406 -23.21 -2.43 -8.54
N GLY A 407 -22.83 -2.01 -7.32
CA GLY A 407 -23.59 -1.01 -6.55
C GLY A 407 -23.85 0.25 -7.39
N SER A 408 -25.05 0.33 -7.97
CA SER A 408 -25.53 1.49 -8.72
C SER A 408 -25.61 2.68 -7.76
N PRO A 409 -25.34 3.92 -8.21
CA PRO A 409 -25.57 5.08 -7.36
C PRO A 409 -27.05 5.13 -6.96
N ASP A 410 -27.28 5.67 -5.77
CA ASP A 410 -28.55 5.98 -5.14
C ASP A 410 -29.78 6.06 -6.08
N ARG A 411 -30.90 5.50 -5.63
CA ARG A 411 -32.24 5.44 -6.26
C ARG A 411 -32.76 6.81 -6.77
N ILE A 412 -32.12 7.92 -6.40
CA ILE A 412 -32.49 9.30 -6.73
C ILE A 412 -31.28 10.09 -7.33
N GLY A 413 -30.38 9.44 -8.05
CA GLY A 413 -29.33 10.13 -8.82
C GLY A 413 -28.22 10.77 -7.98
N GLY A 414 -28.10 10.41 -6.71
CA GLY A 414 -26.93 10.75 -5.89
C GLY A 414 -25.71 9.99 -6.39
N ALA A 415 -24.68 10.71 -6.83
CA ALA A 415 -23.42 10.10 -7.24
C ALA A 415 -22.59 9.75 -6.00
N TRP A 416 -22.30 8.46 -5.82
CA TRP A 416 -21.21 8.01 -4.96
C TRP A 416 -19.94 8.84 -5.23
N GLN A 417 -19.27 9.30 -4.18
CA GLN A 417 -17.99 10.00 -4.30
C GLN A 417 -16.91 9.22 -3.56
N LEU A 418 -15.85 8.83 -4.29
CA LEU A 418 -14.71 8.10 -3.73
C LEU A 418 -14.02 8.83 -2.58
N ARG A 419 -13.97 10.16 -2.65
CA ARG A 419 -13.35 11.00 -1.62
C ARG A 419 -13.93 12.40 -1.59
N ARG A 420 -13.86 12.99 -0.42
CA ARG A 420 -13.84 14.45 -0.24
C ARG A 420 -12.40 14.94 -0.20
N ILE A 421 -12.19 16.24 -0.43
CA ILE A 421 -10.88 16.87 -0.33
C ILE A 421 -11.01 18.07 0.60
N ALA A 422 -10.22 18.09 1.67
CA ALA A 422 -10.13 19.22 2.57
C ALA A 422 -8.90 20.09 2.25
N SER A 423 -9.02 21.40 2.47
CA SER A 423 -7.87 22.31 2.56
C SER A 423 -7.33 22.26 3.97
N VAL A 424 -6.01 22.22 4.12
CA VAL A 424 -5.35 22.33 5.42
C VAL A 424 -4.36 23.50 5.39
N VAL A 425 -4.55 24.44 6.30
CA VAL A 425 -3.75 25.67 6.40
C VAL A 425 -3.15 25.76 7.80
N VAL A 426 -1.82 25.87 7.85
CA VAL A 426 -1.06 25.99 9.10
C VAL A 426 -0.84 27.47 9.42
N ASN A 427 -1.15 27.88 10.65
CA ASN A 427 -0.89 29.24 11.15
C ASN A 427 -1.50 30.37 10.30
N GLY A 428 -2.60 30.09 9.59
CA GLY A 428 -3.26 31.04 8.70
C GLY A 428 -2.46 31.39 7.43
N ASP A 429 -1.39 30.66 7.11
CA ASP A 429 -0.59 30.89 5.91
C ASP A 429 -1.30 30.35 4.66
N THR A 430 -2.19 31.16 4.09
CA THR A 430 -2.95 30.79 2.88
C THR A 430 -2.11 30.73 1.61
N THR A 431 -0.81 31.06 1.67
CA THR A 431 0.11 30.81 0.54
C THR A 431 0.53 29.34 0.46
N LYS A 432 0.32 28.57 1.54
CA LYS A 432 0.61 27.14 1.63
C LYS A 432 -0.65 26.40 2.06
N VAL A 433 -1.42 25.94 1.06
CA VAL A 433 -2.61 25.12 1.26
C VAL A 433 -2.29 23.69 0.92
N GLU A 434 -2.38 22.80 1.92
CA GLU A 434 -2.24 21.37 1.71
C GLU A 434 -3.58 20.75 1.32
N SER A 435 -3.56 19.75 0.43
CA SER A 435 -4.76 18.97 0.08
C SER A 435 -4.81 17.66 0.87
N LEU A 436 -5.89 17.47 1.63
CA LEU A 436 -6.12 16.29 2.44
C LEU A 436 -7.18 15.42 1.79
N TYR A 437 -6.79 14.25 1.28
CA TYR A 437 -7.71 13.31 0.63
C TYR A 437 -8.39 12.46 1.69
N GLN A 438 -9.72 12.53 1.73
CA GLN A 438 -10.56 11.86 2.72
C GLN A 438 -11.47 10.85 2.02
N ARG A 439 -10.96 9.61 1.86
CA ARG A 439 -11.68 8.47 1.27
C ARG A 439 -13.02 8.25 1.94
N ASP A 440 -14.00 7.78 1.20
CA ASP A 440 -15.27 7.42 1.78
C ASP A 440 -15.12 6.36 2.90
N THR A 441 -16.07 6.37 3.82
CA THR A 441 -16.13 5.56 5.05
C THR A 441 -17.58 5.13 5.25
N HIS A 442 -17.79 4.04 5.99
CA HIS A 442 -19.14 3.72 6.47
C HIS A 442 -19.62 4.69 7.54
N LYS A 443 -20.94 4.80 7.69
CA LYS A 443 -21.56 5.54 8.80
C LYS A 443 -21.10 4.94 10.14
N GLY A 444 -20.62 5.79 11.04
CA GLY A 444 -20.09 5.38 12.35
C GLY A 444 -18.65 4.88 12.35
N ILE A 445 -17.98 4.82 11.19
CA ILE A 445 -16.59 4.37 11.08
C ILE A 445 -15.68 5.57 10.86
N LEU A 446 -14.68 5.71 11.72
CA LEU A 446 -13.59 6.67 11.54
C LEU A 446 -12.41 5.97 10.85
N LEU A 447 -11.89 6.61 9.81
CA LEU A 447 -10.57 6.33 9.26
C LEU A 447 -9.66 7.52 9.55
N SER A 448 -8.38 7.40 9.23
CA SER A 448 -7.45 8.52 9.30
C SER A 448 -6.66 8.68 8.01
N THR A 449 -6.23 9.91 7.72
CA THR A 449 -5.36 10.23 6.60
C THR A 449 -4.27 11.21 7.07
N PRO A 450 -3.00 11.05 6.64
CA PRO A 450 -1.89 11.84 7.15
C PRO A 450 -1.50 13.01 6.24
N LEU A 451 -0.96 14.08 6.84
CA LEU A 451 -0.11 15.07 6.17
C LEU A 451 1.19 15.26 6.95
N GLN A 452 2.28 15.56 6.24
CA GLN A 452 3.50 16.06 6.87
C GLN A 452 3.45 17.58 6.88
N LEU A 453 3.34 18.18 8.07
CA LEU A 453 3.19 19.62 8.24
C LEU A 453 4.41 20.20 8.96
N THR A 454 4.88 21.36 8.51
CA THR A 454 5.94 22.10 9.21
C THR A 454 5.31 23.04 10.24
N LEU A 455 5.38 22.65 11.52
CA LEU A 455 4.85 23.43 12.63
C LEU A 455 5.97 24.27 13.27
N LYS A 456 5.70 25.55 13.56
CA LYS A 456 6.66 26.44 14.24
C LYS A 456 6.98 25.89 15.63
N LYS A 457 8.21 26.08 16.11
CA LYS A 457 8.59 25.64 17.45
C LYS A 457 7.69 26.30 18.52
N GLY A 458 7.16 25.49 19.44
CA GLY A 458 6.32 25.94 20.54
C GLY A 458 4.84 25.60 20.36
N ARG A 459 3.98 26.13 21.25
CA ARG A 459 2.56 25.71 21.35
C ARG A 459 1.58 26.66 20.65
N GLN A 460 2.05 27.59 19.85
CA GLN A 460 1.20 28.63 19.25
C GLN A 460 0.70 28.25 17.85
N ASN A 461 0.84 26.98 17.44
CA ASN A 461 0.41 26.59 16.11
C ASN A 461 -1.10 26.39 16.04
N THR A 462 -1.64 26.74 14.88
CA THR A 462 -3.02 26.42 14.49
C THR A 462 -3.03 25.60 13.20
N ILE A 463 -4.01 24.71 13.10
CA ILE A 463 -4.32 23.97 11.87
C ILE A 463 -5.79 24.22 11.56
N THR A 464 -6.06 24.92 10.45
CA THR A 464 -7.40 25.19 9.94
C THR A 464 -7.73 24.24 8.80
N ILE A 465 -8.89 23.61 8.86
CA ILE A 465 -9.40 22.66 7.88
C ILE A 465 -10.64 23.28 7.21
N GLY A 466 -10.59 23.39 5.90
CA GLY A 466 -11.71 23.81 5.05
C GLY A 466 -12.02 22.74 3.99
N GLY A 467 -12.84 23.10 3.00
CA GLY A 467 -13.11 22.26 1.84
C GLY A 467 -12.34 22.68 0.59
N LEU A 468 -12.04 21.72 -0.28
CA LEU A 468 -11.46 21.91 -1.61
C LEU A 468 -12.30 21.16 -2.65
N SER A 469 -12.24 21.63 -3.90
CA SER A 469 -12.92 20.97 -5.00
C SER A 469 -12.38 19.56 -5.23
N ASN A 470 -13.27 18.58 -5.26
CA ASN A 470 -12.98 17.23 -5.76
C ASN A 470 -13.51 17.01 -7.20
N GLY A 471 -13.92 18.08 -7.88
CA GLY A 471 -14.57 18.03 -9.19
C GLY A 471 -16.09 17.92 -9.16
N VAL A 472 -16.69 17.63 -7.99
CA VAL A 472 -18.14 17.53 -7.80
C VAL A 472 -18.66 18.56 -6.79
N ASP A 473 -17.96 18.72 -5.66
CA ASP A 473 -18.29 19.65 -4.59
C ASP A 473 -17.00 20.20 -3.93
N VAL A 474 -17.12 21.22 -3.07
CA VAL A 474 -16.01 21.83 -2.32
C VAL A 474 -16.06 21.52 -0.82
N LYS A 475 -16.42 20.28 -0.50
CA LYS A 475 -16.73 19.83 0.86
C LYS A 475 -15.57 19.03 1.48
N GLY A 476 -15.24 19.34 2.73
CA GLY A 476 -14.36 18.51 3.57
C GLY A 476 -15.15 17.38 4.26
N ALA A 477 -14.48 16.29 4.62
CA ALA A 477 -15.11 15.26 5.46
C ALA A 477 -15.23 15.73 6.91
N ASP A 478 -16.10 15.07 7.67
CA ASP A 478 -16.35 15.41 9.07
C ASP A 478 -15.13 15.00 9.91
N ILE A 479 -14.65 15.87 10.80
CA ILE A 479 -13.38 15.68 11.54
C ILE A 479 -13.66 15.34 13.01
N ASP A 480 -13.11 14.23 13.48
CA ASP A 480 -13.16 13.82 14.89
C ASP A 480 -12.04 14.49 15.71
N ARG A 481 -10.80 14.30 15.27
CA ARG A 481 -9.59 14.74 15.98
C ARG A 481 -8.41 14.81 15.02
N ILE A 482 -7.36 15.48 15.46
CA ILE A 482 -6.03 15.35 14.85
C ILE A 482 -5.05 14.74 15.86
N VAL A 483 -4.08 13.99 15.36
CA VAL A 483 -2.98 13.44 16.16
C VAL A 483 -1.68 13.94 15.57
N VAL A 484 -0.89 14.67 16.37
CA VAL A 484 0.39 15.25 15.94
C VAL A 484 1.52 14.41 16.49
N TYR A 485 2.34 13.85 15.61
CA TYR A 485 3.43 12.94 15.95
C TYR A 485 4.74 13.72 16.17
N PRO A 486 5.70 13.17 16.93
CA PRO A 486 7.04 13.74 16.99
C PRO A 486 7.68 13.81 15.59
N SER A 487 8.61 14.74 15.42
CA SER A 487 9.44 14.75 14.21
C SER A 487 10.29 13.48 14.16
N GLU A 488 10.49 12.98 12.94
CA GLU A 488 11.48 11.95 12.66
C GLU A 488 12.87 12.44 13.07
N LYS A 489 13.68 11.55 13.64
CA LYS A 489 14.98 11.89 14.23
C LYS A 489 16.13 11.66 13.29
#